data_AF-H9ZZE2-F1
#
_entry.id   AF-H9ZZE2-F1
#
_cell.length_a   1.000
_cell.length_b   1.000
_cell.length_c   1.000
_cell.angle_alpha   90.00
_cell.angle_beta   90.00
_cell.angle_gamma   90.00
#
_symmetry.space_group_name_H-M   'P 1'
#
loop_
_entity.id
_entity.type
_entity.pdbx_description
1 polymer ?
#
loop_
_entity_poly.entity_id
_entity_poly.type
_entity_poly.pdbx_seq_one_letter_code
_entity_poly.pdbx_strand_id
1 'polypeptide(L)'
;MTEELPFISLLKLELIKRNPHEEVMIQKSVLPDPEAVGFKKALGEPKGQRADYSYPLENGGRIHLLDYGDHYRAHRDNVDPDRDPIGHLIYDSPRIALALGAIVGGLLGKSSSKGDKTEGFLCGALIGLLLTSIFLVGSPPLKR
;
A
#
# COMPACT_ATOMS: atom_id res chain seq x y z
N MET A 1 -10.54 -16.19 -24.45
CA MET A 1 -11.00 -16.03 -23.05
C MET A 1 -10.27 -17.06 -22.23
N THR A 2 -9.31 -16.66 -21.39
CA THR A 2 -8.79 -17.54 -20.34
C THR A 2 -9.86 -17.64 -19.27
N GLU A 3 -10.40 -18.84 -19.06
CA GLU A 3 -11.32 -19.12 -17.96
C GLU A 3 -10.68 -18.63 -16.65
N GLU A 4 -11.33 -17.68 -15.97
CA GLU A 4 -10.87 -17.24 -14.65
C GLU A 4 -11.04 -18.41 -13.68
N LEU A 5 -9.96 -18.82 -13.02
CA LEU A 5 -10.03 -19.94 -12.09
C LEU A 5 -11.06 -19.63 -10.98
N PRO A 6 -11.98 -20.55 -10.65
CA PRO A 6 -13.05 -20.32 -9.67
C PRO A 6 -12.52 -19.79 -8.33
N PHE A 7 -11.31 -20.21 -7.97
CA PHE A 7 -10.62 -19.76 -6.77
C PHE A 7 -10.40 -18.24 -6.74
N ILE A 8 -9.94 -17.63 -7.84
CA ILE A 8 -9.65 -16.18 -7.89
C ILE A 8 -10.94 -15.39 -7.73
N SER A 9 -12.00 -15.84 -8.38
CA SER A 9 -13.32 -15.20 -8.26
C SER A 9 -13.85 -15.30 -6.83
N LEU A 10 -13.68 -16.44 -6.15
CA LEU A 10 -14.07 -16.58 -4.73
C LEU A 10 -13.23 -15.69 -3.82
N LEU A 11 -11.91 -15.64 -4.01
CA LEU A 11 -11.03 -14.77 -3.24
C LEU A 11 -11.38 -13.29 -3.42
N LYS A 12 -11.63 -12.85 -4.67
CA LYS A 12 -12.10 -11.50 -4.98
C LYS A 12 -13.41 -11.21 -4.25
N LEU A 13 -14.41 -12.09 -4.36
CA LEU A 13 -15.70 -11.91 -3.71
C LEU A 13 -15.59 -11.84 -2.19
N GLU A 14 -14.73 -12.66 -1.59
CA GLU A 14 -14.49 -12.65 -0.14
C GLU A 14 -13.83 -11.33 0.30
N LEU A 15 -12.78 -10.89 -0.40
CA LEU A 15 -12.05 -9.67 -0.04
C LEU A 15 -12.87 -8.40 -0.31
N ILE A 16 -13.68 -8.36 -1.37
CA ILE A 16 -14.54 -7.20 -1.69
C ILE A 16 -15.58 -6.96 -0.60
N LYS A 17 -16.09 -8.02 0.05
CA LYS A 17 -17.05 -7.91 1.16
C LYS A 17 -16.42 -7.38 2.45
N ARG A 18 -15.09 -7.41 2.55
CA ARG A 18 -14.35 -6.99 3.74
C ARG A 18 -13.96 -5.52 3.67
N ASN A 19 -13.62 -4.99 4.84
CA ASN A 19 -13.03 -3.66 4.89
C ASN A 19 -11.64 -3.69 4.21
N PRO A 20 -11.23 -2.60 3.56
CA PRO A 20 -9.86 -2.47 3.07
C PRO A 20 -8.85 -2.70 4.20
N HIS A 21 -7.74 -3.36 3.88
CA HIS A 21 -6.67 -3.76 4.82
C HIS A 21 -7.08 -4.77 5.90
N GLU A 22 -8.31 -5.28 5.87
CA GLU A 22 -8.71 -6.40 6.72
C GLU A 22 -8.07 -7.68 6.19
N GLU A 23 -7.12 -8.23 6.95
CA GLU A 23 -6.36 -9.42 6.55
C GLU A 23 -7.19 -10.70 6.73
N VAL A 24 -7.13 -11.57 5.72
CA VAL A 24 -7.59 -12.95 5.80
C VAL A 24 -6.41 -13.90 5.69
N MET A 25 -6.40 -14.92 6.54
CA MET A 25 -5.43 -16.00 6.48
C MET A 25 -5.96 -17.12 5.59
N ILE A 26 -5.13 -17.56 4.64
CA ILE A 26 -5.48 -18.63 3.71
C ILE A 26 -4.38 -19.67 3.73
N GLN A 27 -4.74 -20.93 3.99
CA GLN A 27 -3.78 -22.03 3.96
C GLN A 27 -3.20 -22.19 2.55
N LYS A 28 -1.88 -22.37 2.44
CA LYS A 28 -1.22 -22.46 1.12
C LYS A 28 -1.68 -23.69 0.33
N SER A 29 -2.07 -24.76 1.02
CA SER A 29 -2.55 -26.00 0.42
C SER A 29 -3.84 -25.86 -0.39
N VAL A 30 -4.62 -24.80 -0.17
CA VAL A 30 -5.89 -24.57 -0.89
C VAL A 30 -5.74 -23.59 -2.05
N LEU A 31 -4.55 -23.02 -2.23
CA LEU A 31 -4.24 -21.95 -3.17
C LEU A 31 -3.33 -22.48 -4.28
N PRO A 32 -3.68 -22.30 -5.57
CA PRO A 32 -2.70 -22.48 -6.64
C PRO A 32 -1.55 -21.46 -6.50
N ASP A 33 -0.48 -21.70 -7.25
CA ASP A 33 0.61 -20.72 -7.37
C ASP A 33 0.05 -19.35 -7.82
N PRO A 34 0.27 -18.26 -7.05
CA PRO A 34 -0.25 -16.93 -7.36
C PRO A 34 0.09 -16.46 -8.78
N GLU A 35 1.30 -16.70 -9.26
CA GLU A 35 1.72 -16.25 -10.59
C GLU A 35 0.98 -17.02 -11.70
N ALA A 36 0.70 -18.31 -11.47
CA ALA A 36 -0.05 -19.15 -12.41
C ALA A 36 -1.51 -18.70 -12.57
N VAL A 37 -2.02 -17.92 -11.62
CA VAL A 37 -3.41 -17.44 -11.58
C VAL A 37 -3.52 -15.93 -11.78
N GLY A 38 -2.44 -15.30 -12.26
CA GLY A 38 -2.43 -13.92 -12.73
C GLY A 38 -2.01 -12.86 -11.70
N PHE A 39 -1.63 -13.27 -10.47
CA PHE A 39 -0.93 -12.34 -9.58
C PHE A 39 0.45 -12.00 -10.13
N LYS A 40 0.94 -10.81 -9.81
CA LYS A 40 2.30 -10.36 -10.12
C LYS A 40 3.07 -10.18 -8.82
N LYS A 41 4.40 -10.36 -8.86
CA LYS A 41 5.24 -9.99 -7.71
C LYS A 41 5.12 -8.50 -7.42
N ALA A 42 5.00 -8.19 -6.14
CA ALA A 42 4.94 -6.84 -5.60
C ALA A 42 6.09 -6.63 -4.61
N LEU A 43 6.26 -5.38 -4.20
CA LEU A 43 7.16 -5.01 -3.10
C LEU A 43 6.33 -4.21 -2.09
N GLY A 44 5.85 -4.89 -1.06
CA GLY A 44 5.14 -4.27 0.06
C GLY A 44 6.07 -3.99 1.25
N GLU A 45 5.47 -3.48 2.32
CA GLU A 45 6.18 -3.27 3.58
C GLU A 45 6.64 -4.63 4.18
N PRO A 46 7.91 -4.75 4.63
CA PRO A 46 8.38 -5.96 5.29
C PRO A 46 7.64 -6.21 6.61
N LYS A 47 6.88 -7.30 6.67
CA LYS A 47 6.12 -7.80 7.83
C LYS A 47 6.52 -9.23 8.24
N GLY A 48 7.60 -9.75 7.67
CA GLY A 48 8.09 -11.13 7.90
C GLY A 48 7.63 -12.12 6.84
N GLN A 49 6.95 -11.66 5.79
CA GLN A 49 6.63 -12.46 4.62
C GLN A 49 7.88 -12.74 3.77
N ARG A 50 7.83 -13.85 3.03
CA ARG A 50 8.87 -14.32 2.11
C ARG A 50 8.74 -13.73 0.71
N ALA A 51 7.52 -13.40 0.31
CA ALA A 51 7.19 -12.81 -0.98
C ALA A 51 5.85 -12.06 -0.90
N ASP A 52 5.69 -11.11 -1.82
CA ASP A 52 4.50 -10.29 -1.95
C ASP A 52 3.98 -10.44 -3.37
N TYR A 53 2.67 -10.58 -3.49
CA TYR A 53 1.97 -10.67 -4.76
C TYR A 53 0.82 -9.67 -4.78
N SER A 54 0.50 -9.16 -5.97
CA SER A 54 -0.62 -8.25 -6.18
C SER A 54 -1.47 -8.62 -7.37
N TYR A 55 -2.75 -8.24 -7.29
CA TYR A 55 -3.71 -8.40 -8.37
C TYR A 55 -4.61 -7.16 -8.48
N PRO A 56 -4.69 -6.49 -9.65
CA PRO A 56 -5.53 -5.30 -9.82
C PRO A 56 -7.02 -5.66 -9.86
N LEU A 57 -7.85 -4.89 -9.17
CA LEU A 57 -9.31 -5.03 -9.22
C LEU A 57 -9.92 -4.08 -10.24
N GLU A 58 -11.07 -4.47 -10.81
CA GLU A 58 -11.78 -3.66 -11.81
C GLU A 58 -12.24 -2.32 -11.23
N ASN A 59 -12.68 -2.32 -9.97
CA ASN A 59 -13.12 -1.14 -9.22
C ASN A 59 -11.98 -0.16 -8.87
N GLY A 60 -10.76 -0.40 -9.33
CA GLY A 60 -9.61 0.46 -9.08
C GLY A 60 -8.87 0.19 -7.77
N GLY A 61 -9.28 -0.82 -6.99
CA GLY A 61 -8.49 -1.31 -5.86
C GLY A 61 -7.47 -2.38 -6.28
N ARG A 62 -6.77 -2.94 -5.30
CA ARG A 62 -5.75 -3.98 -5.52
C ARG A 62 -5.84 -5.03 -4.41
N ILE A 63 -5.68 -6.30 -4.76
CA ILE A 63 -5.47 -7.36 -3.78
C ILE A 63 -3.98 -7.44 -3.50
N HIS A 64 -3.60 -7.53 -2.24
CA HIS A 64 -2.28 -7.93 -1.80
C HIS A 64 -2.33 -9.31 -1.16
N LEU A 65 -1.34 -10.13 -1.49
CA LEU A 65 -1.19 -11.49 -1.01
C LEU A 65 0.26 -11.68 -0.54
N LEU A 66 0.43 -11.93 0.75
CA LEU A 66 1.71 -12.04 1.44
C LEU A 66 1.99 -13.51 1.75
N ASP A 67 3.10 -14.07 1.26
CA ASP A 67 3.48 -15.49 1.46
C ASP A 67 4.33 -15.64 2.72
N TYR A 68 3.83 -16.35 3.74
CA TYR A 68 4.58 -16.66 4.97
C TYR A 68 5.20 -18.06 4.95
N GLY A 69 5.05 -18.81 3.85
CA GLY A 69 5.59 -20.15 3.66
C GLY A 69 4.52 -21.25 3.80
N ASP A 70 3.79 -21.28 4.91
CA ASP A 70 2.72 -22.24 5.22
C ASP A 70 1.32 -21.68 4.92
N HIS A 71 1.15 -20.36 5.02
CA HIS A 71 -0.08 -19.65 4.72
C HIS A 71 0.20 -18.38 3.92
N TYR A 72 -0.87 -17.88 3.32
CA TYR A 72 -0.92 -16.52 2.81
C TYR A 72 -1.74 -15.63 3.73
N ARG A 73 -1.40 -14.35 3.74
CA ARG A 73 -2.30 -13.29 4.22
C ARG A 73 -2.73 -12.45 3.04
N ALA A 74 -4.04 -12.30 2.86
CA ALA A 74 -4.59 -11.48 1.79
C ALA A 74 -5.37 -10.30 2.38
N HIS A 75 -5.30 -9.15 1.72
CA HIS A 75 -6.22 -8.04 1.95
C HIS A 75 -6.46 -7.32 0.63
N ARG A 76 -7.39 -6.37 0.64
CA ARG A 76 -7.54 -5.43 -0.47
C ARG A 76 -7.19 -4.02 -0.03
N ASP A 77 -6.56 -3.29 -0.93
CA ASP A 77 -6.37 -1.85 -0.87
C ASP A 77 -7.55 -1.17 -1.58
N ASN A 78 -7.81 0.08 -1.22
CA ASN A 78 -8.82 0.90 -1.88
C ASN A 78 -8.38 1.34 -3.27
N VAL A 79 -7.10 1.69 -3.42
CA VAL A 79 -6.55 2.32 -4.60
C VAL A 79 -5.37 1.53 -5.10
N ASP A 80 -5.43 1.15 -6.37
CA ASP A 80 -4.33 0.55 -7.09
C ASP A 80 -3.23 1.60 -7.34
N PRO A 81 -2.01 1.42 -6.81
CA PRO A 81 -0.93 2.39 -6.95
C PRO A 81 -0.42 2.55 -8.38
N ASP A 82 -0.68 1.61 -9.28
CA ASP A 82 -0.33 1.75 -10.71
C ASP A 82 -1.33 2.66 -11.43
N ARG A 83 -2.54 2.85 -10.88
CA ARG A 83 -3.58 3.72 -11.43
C ARG A 83 -3.57 5.11 -10.78
N ASP A 84 -3.52 5.15 -9.45
CA ASP A 84 -3.50 6.39 -8.67
C ASP A 84 -2.52 6.27 -7.48
N PRO A 85 -1.22 6.53 -7.72
CA PRO A 85 -0.18 6.40 -6.69
C PRO A 85 -0.35 7.41 -5.55
N ILE A 86 -0.89 8.60 -5.84
CA ILE A 86 -1.13 9.63 -4.82
C ILE A 86 -2.31 9.22 -3.94
N GLY A 87 -3.41 8.78 -4.54
CA GLY A 87 -4.55 8.21 -3.81
C GLY A 87 -4.14 7.04 -2.94
N HIS A 88 -3.31 6.12 -3.45
CA HIS A 88 -2.80 5.00 -2.67
C HIS A 88 -2.02 5.47 -1.43
N LEU A 89 -1.14 6.47 -1.56
CA LEU A 89 -0.43 7.05 -0.41
C LEU A 89 -1.39 7.69 0.62
N ILE A 90 -2.48 8.31 0.17
CA ILE A 90 -3.44 8.97 1.06
C ILE A 90 -4.32 7.95 1.79
N TYR A 91 -4.90 7.00 1.06
CA TYR A 91 -5.98 6.14 1.56
C TYR A 91 -5.51 4.77 2.06
N ASP A 92 -4.40 4.26 1.54
CA ASP A 92 -3.91 2.92 1.86
C ASP A 92 -2.55 2.94 2.59
N SER A 93 -1.70 3.93 2.29
CA SER A 93 -0.34 4.04 2.85
C SER A 93 -0.03 5.39 3.55
N PRO A 94 -0.89 5.93 4.43
CA PRO A 94 -0.70 7.26 5.02
C PRO A 94 0.59 7.38 5.85
N ARG A 95 1.07 6.28 6.43
CA ARG A 95 2.35 6.25 7.15
C ARG A 95 3.54 6.49 6.22
N ILE A 96 3.51 5.92 5.02
CA ILE A 96 4.53 6.14 3.99
C ILE A 96 4.46 7.59 3.49
N ALA A 97 3.26 8.14 3.29
CA ALA A 97 3.08 9.55 2.92
C ALA A 97 3.74 10.49 3.95
N LEU A 98 3.49 10.28 5.25
CA LEU A 98 4.10 11.06 6.34
C LEU A 98 5.63 10.96 6.35
N ALA A 99 6.17 9.74 6.16
CA ALA A 99 7.62 9.52 6.12
C ALA A 99 8.27 10.25 4.94
N LEU A 100 7.66 10.17 3.75
CA LEU A 100 8.11 10.89 2.55
C LEU A 100 8.05 12.40 2.76
N GLY A 101 6.95 12.91 3.33
CA GLY A 101 6.80 14.33 3.66
C GLY A 101 7.91 14.83 4.58
N ALA A 102 8.22 14.09 5.64
CA ALA A 102 9.31 14.42 6.56
C ALA A 102 10.69 14.39 5.87
N ILE A 103 10.97 13.36 5.05
CA ILE A 103 12.25 13.26 4.33
C ILE A 103 12.41 14.43 3.34
N VAL A 104 11.40 14.70 2.52
CA VAL A 104 11.45 15.79 1.52
C VAL A 104 11.58 17.14 2.23
N GLY A 105 10.76 17.38 3.26
CA GLY A 105 10.86 18.60 4.07
C GLY A 105 12.25 18.78 4.66
N GLY A 106 12.83 17.71 5.22
CA GLY A 106 14.17 17.75 5.78
C GLY A 106 15.26 18.03 4.74
N LEU A 107 15.19 17.41 3.57
CA LEU A 107 16.13 17.68 2.48
C LEU A 107 16.04 19.13 1.99
N LEU A 108 14.83 19.69 1.86
CA LEU A 108 14.62 21.09 1.49
C LEU A 108 15.12 22.06 2.57
N GLY A 109 14.85 21.76 3.84
CA GLY A 109 15.31 22.57 4.98
C GLY A 109 16.84 22.57 5.09
N LYS A 110 17.49 21.40 4.90
CA LYS A 110 18.95 21.29 4.81
C LYS A 110 19.52 22.12 3.67
N SER A 111 18.90 22.05 2.48
CA SER A 111 19.35 22.82 1.31
C SER A 111 19.27 24.32 1.55
N SER A 112 18.17 24.77 2.17
CA SER A 112 17.84 26.18 2.39
C SER A 112 18.55 26.81 3.60
N SER A 113 19.05 26.00 4.54
CA SER A 113 19.71 26.50 5.75
C SER A 113 21.00 27.26 5.45
N LYS A 114 21.12 28.48 5.99
CA LYS A 114 22.36 29.27 5.97
C LYS A 114 23.25 29.00 7.19
N GLY A 115 22.73 28.31 8.20
CA GLY A 115 23.41 27.94 9.44
C GLY A 115 23.69 26.43 9.48
N ASP A 116 23.46 25.81 10.64
CA ASP A 116 23.64 24.36 10.79
C ASP A 116 22.69 23.59 9.84
N LYS A 117 23.29 22.70 9.05
CA LYS A 117 22.58 21.86 8.07
C LYS A 117 21.74 20.78 8.74
N THR A 118 22.13 20.34 9.93
CA THR A 118 21.39 19.39 10.77
C THR A 118 20.13 20.03 11.32
N GLU A 119 20.24 21.24 11.88
CA GLU A 119 19.06 22.00 12.34
C GLU A 119 18.10 22.29 11.18
N GLY A 120 18.64 22.70 10.02
CA GLY A 120 17.86 22.89 8.80
C GLY A 120 17.08 21.63 8.40
N PHE A 121 17.73 20.46 8.48
CA PHE A 121 17.07 19.18 8.20
C PHE A 121 15.96 18.88 9.20
N LEU A 122 16.22 19.01 10.50
CA LEU A 122 15.24 18.70 11.54
C LEU A 122 14.01 19.62 11.45
N CYS A 123 14.22 20.93 11.32
CA CYS A 123 13.13 21.90 11.14
C CYS A 123 12.33 21.62 9.86
N GLY A 124 13.03 21.35 8.75
CA GLY A 124 12.38 21.00 7.49
C GLY A 124 11.56 19.72 7.59
N ALA A 125 12.07 18.70 8.27
CA ALA A 125 11.37 17.43 8.44
C ALA A 125 10.12 17.56 9.29
N LEU A 126 10.16 18.36 10.36
CA LEU A 126 8.99 18.67 11.18
C LEU A 126 7.92 19.45 10.40
N ILE A 127 8.33 20.43 9.59
CA ILE A 127 7.41 21.18 8.71
C ILE A 127 6.79 20.23 7.67
N GLY A 128 7.61 19.39 7.01
CA GLY A 128 7.15 18.42 6.03
C GLY A 128 6.13 17.44 6.63
N LEU A 129 6.43 16.88 7.80
CA LEU A 129 5.51 16.01 8.54
C LEU A 129 4.19 16.73 8.86
N LEU A 130 4.26 17.95 9.37
CA LEU A 130 3.08 18.75 9.72
C LEU A 130 2.21 19.03 8.49
N LEU A 131 2.80 19.52 7.39
CA LEU A 131 2.06 19.83 6.17
C LEU A 131 1.41 18.59 5.56
N THR A 132 2.12 17.46 5.51
CA THR A 132 1.54 16.20 5.03
C THR A 132 0.43 15.72 5.96
N SER A 133 0.56 15.85 7.28
CA SER A 133 -0.51 15.48 8.21
C SER A 133 -1.79 16.30 7.99
N ILE A 134 -1.67 17.61 7.77
CA ILE A 134 -2.80 18.49 7.48
C ILE A 134 -3.45 18.08 6.16
N PHE A 135 -2.64 17.79 5.14
CA PHE A 135 -3.13 17.34 3.84
C PHE A 135 -3.89 16.01 3.92
N LEU A 136 -3.37 15.03 4.66
CA LEU A 136 -4.04 13.74 4.85
C LEU A 136 -5.38 13.89 5.58
N VAL A 137 -5.42 14.70 6.65
CA VAL A 137 -6.66 14.98 7.40
C VAL A 137 -7.69 15.75 6.55
N GLY A 138 -7.22 16.65 5.69
CA GLY A 138 -8.08 17.44 4.81
C GLY A 138 -8.49 16.73 3.51
N SER A 139 -7.96 15.54 3.23
CA SER A 139 -8.28 14.78 2.03
C SER A 139 -9.74 14.32 2.07
N PRO A 140 -10.50 14.46 0.96
CA PRO A 140 -11.88 14.01 0.92
C PRO A 140 -11.97 12.50 1.16
N PRO A 141 -13.08 11.98 1.69
CA PRO A 141 -13.26 10.54 1.75
C PRO A 141 -13.22 9.95 0.33
N LEU A 142 -12.65 8.76 0.20
CA LEU A 142 -12.65 8.03 -1.06
C LEU A 142 -14.10 7.85 -1.54
N LYS A 143 -14.39 8.27 -2.78
CA LYS A 143 -15.68 8.01 -3.42
C LYS A 143 -15.75 6.52 -3.76
N ARG A 144 -16.66 5.79 -3.10
CA ARG A 144 -16.91 4.36 -3.33
C ARG A 144 -17.89 4.14 -4.47
#